data_AF-A0A0A7IB92-F1
#
_entry.id   AF-A0A0A7IB92-F1
#
_cell.length_a   1.000
_cell.length_b   1.000
_cell.length_c   1.000
_cell.angle_alpha   90.00
_cell.angle_beta   90.00
_cell.angle_gamma   90.00
#
_symmetry.space_group_name_H-M   'P 1'
#
loop_
_entity.id
_entity.type
_entity.pdbx_description
1 polymer ?
#
loop_
_entity_poly.entity_id
_entity_poly.type
_entity_poly.pdbx_seq_one_letter_code
_entity_poly.pdbx_strand_id
1 'polypeptide(L)' 'MVITAIDIDERHRFRMLELGLRRGTVIRVTQRSNFHGRVVAKGTERIALDGQTAAHIHVRRAEHPASPTATPTK' A
#
# COMPACT_ATOMS: atom_id res chain seq x y z
N MET A 1 -2.42 3.38 -4.02
CA MET A 1 -2.34 4.06 -2.71
C MET A 1 -0.88 4.29 -2.38
N VAL A 2 -0.55 5.31 -1.59
CA VAL A 2 0.82 5.56 -1.08
C VAL A 2 0.78 5.50 0.44
N ILE A 3 1.71 4.78 1.07
CA ILE A 3 1.82 4.72 2.53
C ILE A 3 2.32 6.08 3.05
N THR A 4 1.60 6.66 4.01
CA THR A 4 1.94 7.95 4.64
C THR A 4 2.53 7.78 6.02
N ALA A 5 2.12 6.77 6.76
CA ALA A 5 2.65 6.41 8.08
C ALA A 5 2.39 4.93 8.39
N ILE A 6 3.17 4.36 9.31
CA ILE A 6 2.96 3.02 9.88
C ILE A 6 3.14 3.18 11.38
N ASP A 7 2.04 3.13 12.12
CA ASP A 7 2.00 3.39 13.57
C ASP A 7 2.03 2.07 14.34
N ILE A 8 3.10 1.28 14.15
CA ILE A 8 3.30 0.00 14.83
C ILE A 8 4.46 0.12 15.82
N ASP A 9 4.45 -0.70 16.87
CA ASP A 9 5.55 -0.72 17.84
C ASP A 9 6.90 -1.09 17.20
N GLU A 10 7.99 -0.73 17.89
CA GLU A 10 9.35 -0.92 17.37
C GLU A 10 9.69 -2.39 17.08
N ARG A 11 9.07 -3.34 17.81
CA ARG A 11 9.29 -4.79 17.62
C ARG A 11 8.81 -5.25 16.25
N HIS A 12 7.74 -4.67 15.72
CA HIS A 12 7.18 -5.06 14.43
C HIS A 12 7.65 -4.15 13.28
N ARG A 13 8.22 -2.98 13.60
CA ARG A 13 8.73 -2.02 12.62
C ARG A 13 9.80 -2.63 11.71
N PHE A 14 10.71 -3.44 12.26
CA PHE A 14 11.77 -4.08 11.49
C PHE A 14 11.19 -5.00 10.39
N ARG A 15 10.20 -5.83 10.75
CA ARG A 15 9.49 -6.71 9.80
C ARG A 15 8.86 -5.93 8.65
N MET A 16 8.27 -4.76 8.92
CA MET A 16 7.67 -3.92 7.88
C MET A 16 8.74 -3.43 6.89
N LEU A 17 9.92 -3.06 7.38
CA LEU A 17 11.05 -2.65 6.55
C LEU A 17 11.60 -3.80 5.71
N GLU A 18 11.70 -5.01 6.25
CA GLU A 18 12.09 -6.22 5.50
C GLU A 18 11.14 -6.51 4.33
N LEU A 19 9.84 -6.29 4.54
CA LEU A 19 8.81 -6.42 3.50
C LEU A 19 8.78 -5.22 2.53
N GLY A 20 9.61 -4.20 2.76
CA GLY A 20 9.66 -2.97 1.97
C GLY A 20 8.43 -2.06 2.13
N LEU A 21 7.65 -2.26 3.20
CA LEU A 21 6.53 -1.41 3.57
C LEU A 21 7.05 -0.26 4.43
N ARG A 22 7.10 0.94 3.84
CA ARG A 22 7.56 2.17 4.51
C ARG A 22 6.82 3.37 3.92
N ARG A 23 6.94 4.52 4.58
CA ARG A 23 6.41 5.78 4.05
C ARG A 23 6.91 6.02 2.63
N GLY A 24 6.00 6.41 1.73
CA GLY A 24 6.26 6.60 0.31
C GLY A 24 6.10 5.35 -0.55
N THR A 25 6.01 4.15 0.04
CA THR A 25 5.77 2.93 -0.75
C THR A 25 4.39 2.99 -1.41
N VAL A 26 4.37 2.79 -2.73
CA VAL A 26 3.14 2.64 -3.51
C VAL A 26 2.65 1.21 -3.38
N ILE A 27 1.40 1.05 -2.96
CA ILE A 27 0.74 -0.24 -2.83
C ILE A 27 -0.65 -0.23 -3.46
N ARG A 28 -1.10 -1.42 -3.87
CA ARG A 28 -2.47 -1.67 -4.33
C ARG A 28 -3.08 -2.80 -3.51
N VAL A 29 -4.23 -2.56 -2.91
CA VAL A 29 -5.00 -3.64 -2.27
C VAL A 29 -5.55 -4.53 -3.39
N THR A 30 -5.10 -5.78 -3.45
CA THR A 30 -5.55 -6.76 -4.45
C THR A 30 -6.66 -7.65 -3.92
N GLN A 31 -6.75 -7.81 -2.59
CA GLN A 31 -7.78 -8.61 -1.94
C GLN A 31 -8.12 -8.03 -0.58
N ARG A 32 -9.41 -8.10 -0.22
CA ARG A 32 -9.91 -7.86 1.14
C ARG A 32 -10.35 -9.20 1.71
N SER A 33 -9.81 -9.58 2.86
CA SER A 33 -10.17 -10.81 3.54
C SER A 33 -11.27 -10.57 4.56
N ASN A 34 -11.91 -11.65 5.00
CA ASN A 34 -12.67 -11.68 6.25
C ASN A 34 -11.74 -11.30 7.42
N PHE A 35 -12.28 -10.72 8.49
CA PHE A 35 -11.53 -10.21 9.66
C PHE A 35 -10.60 -9.02 9.38
N HIS A 36 -10.99 -8.16 8.45
CA HIS A 36 -10.24 -6.94 8.10
C HIS A 36 -8.80 -7.19 7.60
N GLY A 37 -8.43 -8.42 7.21
CA GLY A 37 -7.16 -8.67 6.51
C GLY A 37 -7.13 -8.04 5.11
N ARG A 38 -5.93 -7.79 4.58
CA ARG A 38 -5.72 -7.31 3.20
C ARG A 38 -4.53 -8.01 2.56
N VAL A 39 -4.62 -8.29 1.27
CA VAL A 39 -3.45 -8.61 0.46
C VAL A 39 -3.10 -7.37 -0.36
N VAL A 40 -1.86 -6.92 -0.26
CA VAL A 40 -1.36 -5.75 -0.98
C VAL A 40 -0.28 -6.18 -1.98
N ALA A 41 -0.33 -5.58 -3.17
CA ALA A 41 0.72 -5.64 -4.15
C ALA A 41 1.67 -4.45 -3.98
N LYS A 42 2.97 -4.74 -3.93
CA LYS A 42 4.09 -3.79 -3.99
C LYS A 42 4.97 -4.21 -5.16
N GLY A 43 4.92 -3.46 -6.27
CA GLY A 43 5.56 -3.91 -7.52
C GLY A 43 5.01 -5.29 -7.94
N THR A 44 5.88 -6.29 -8.05
CA THR A 44 5.54 -7.69 -8.37
C THR A 44 5.25 -8.55 -7.13
N GLU A 45 5.55 -8.06 -5.93
CA GLU A 45 5.38 -8.80 -4.68
C GLU A 45 3.94 -8.74 -4.19
N ARG A 46 3.48 -9.81 -3.54
CA ARG A 46 2.18 -9.88 -2.86
C ARG A 46 2.40 -10.18 -1.39
N ILE A 47 1.88 -9.32 -0.53
CA ILE A 47 2.06 -9.39 0.91
C ILE A 47 0.69 -9.48 1.56
N ALA A 48 0.49 -10.53 2.37
CA ALA A 48 -0.70 -10.67 3.19
C ALA A 48 -0.50 -9.94 4.52
N LEU A 49 -1.52 -9.17 4.92
CA LEU A 49 -1.58 -8.43 6.18
C LEU A 49 -2.84 -8.86 6.93
N ASP A 50 -2.69 -9.16 8.22
CA ASP A 50 -3.84 -9.30 9.10
C ASP A 50 -4.52 -7.95 9.36
N GLY A 51 -5.70 -7.99 9.99
CA GLY A 51 -6.49 -6.79 10.23
C GLY A 51 -5.85 -5.80 11.20
N GLN A 52 -5.12 -6.29 12.21
CA GLN A 52 -4.46 -5.44 13.19
C GLN A 52 -3.33 -4.66 12.52
N THR A 53 -2.41 -5.36 11.85
CA THR A 53 -1.29 -4.76 11.10
C THR A 53 -1.81 -3.77 10.05
N ALA A 54 -2.84 -4.15 9.30
CA ALA A 54 -3.42 -3.27 8.29
C ALA A 54 -4.03 -1.98 8.87
N ALA A 55 -4.59 -2.03 10.08
CA ALA A 55 -5.19 -0.86 10.74
C ALA A 55 -4.14 0.20 11.13
N HIS A 56 -2.89 -0.21 11.33
CA HIS A 56 -1.77 0.69 11.65
C HIS A 56 -1.11 1.33 10.40
N ILE A 57 -1.54 0.96 9.19
CA ILE A 57 -0.97 1.50 7.95
C ILE A 57 -1.86 2.60 7.40
N HIS A 58 -1.36 3.83 7.46
CA HIS A 58 -2.04 4.98 6.88
C HIS A 58 -1.67 5.14 5.42
N VAL A 59 -2.67 5.43 4.60
CA VAL A 59 -2.47 5.60 3.16
C VAL A 59 -3.21 6.81 2.62
N ARG A 60 -2.64 7.43 1.59
CA ARG A 60 -3.33 8.37 0.71
C ARG A 60 -3.60 7.72 -0.65
N ARG A 61 -4.59 8.22 -1.38
CA ARG A 61 -4.72 7.91 -2.81
C ARG A 61 -3.42 8.32 -3.52
N ALA A 62 -2.88 7.39 -4.30
CA ALA A 62 -1.82 7.75 -5.23
C ALA A 62 -2.47 8.58 -6.31
N GLU A 63 -1.89 9.73 -6.65
CA GLU A 63 -2.30 10.46 -7.84
C GLU A 63 -2.05 9.55 -9.03
N HIS A 64 -3.08 9.34 -9.85
CA HIS A 64 -2.87 8.75 -11.15
C HIS A 64 -2.13 9.81 -11.97
N PRO A 65 -0.97 9.52 -12.58
CA PRO A 65 -0.46 10.43 -13.61
C PRO A 65 -1.58 10.57 -14.63
N ALA A 66 -2.05 11.79 -14.88
CA ALA A 66 -3.11 12.04 -15.85
C ALA A 66 -2.76 11.27 -17.13
N SER A 67 -3.71 10.48 -17.65
CA SER A 67 -3.53 9.85 -18.95
C SER A 67 -3.09 10.95 -19.93
N PRO A 68 -2.05 10.74 -20.75
CA PRO A 68 -1.69 11.73 -21.74
C PRO A 68 -2.94 11.97 -22.59
N THR A 69 -3.49 13.17 -22.49
CA THR A 69 -4.62 13.61 -23.30
C THR A 69 -4.23 13.33 -24.74
N ALA A 70 -4.93 12.38 -25.39
CA ALA A 70 -4.74 12.15 -26.81
C ALA A 70 -4.94 13.49 -27.51
N THR A 71 -3.88 13.98 -28.16
CA THR A 71 -3.94 15.19 -28.97
C THR A 71 -5.09 15.03 -29.96
N PRO A 72 -6.14 15.88 -29.94
CA PRO A 72 -7.21 15.75 -30.90
C PRO A 72 -6.64 16.09 -32.27
N THR A 73 -6.59 15.10 -33.16
CA THR A 73 -6.25 15.30 -34.56
C THR A 73 -7.45 15.92 -35.27
N LYS A 74 -7.50 17.25 -35.37
CA LYS A 74 -7.94 17.97 -36.58
C LYS A 74 -7.59 19.45 -36.48
#